data_AF-A0A4Q5YHE5-F1
#
_entry.id   AF-A0A4Q5YHE5-F1
#
_cell.length_a   1.000
_cell.length_b   1.000
_cell.length_c   1.000
_cell.angle_alpha   90.00
_cell.angle_beta   90.00
_cell.angle_gamma   90.00
#
_symmetry.space_group_name_H-M   'P 1'
#
loop_
_entity.id
_entity.type
_entity.pdbx_description
1 polymer ?
#
loop_
_entity_poly.entity_id
_entity_poly.type
_entity_poly.pdbx_seq_one_letter_code
_entity_poly.pdbx_strand_id
1 'polypeptide(L)'
;MYNPGATYRIQFHKDFTFDDLEKIIPYLHQLGIRTIYASPVFAAMPGSTHGYDGIDPNQINPEIGTPEQLRRISTQPKSLGMGWIQDFVPNHMAYAPDNPWICDFMEQGKMSAYDQFFVTRGLFGDEPPQIEWTYINIFWRSICQAGLATFLCLLIGFPTAWFIATRPEASRPIWLFLITIPYW
;
A
#
# COMPACT_ATOMS: atom_id res chain seq x y z
N MET A 1 29.50 2.15 14.32
CA MET A 1 28.26 1.67 13.69
C MET A 1 27.19 1.60 14.76
N TYR A 2 26.05 2.29 14.59
CA TYR A 2 24.96 2.24 15.56
C TYR A 2 24.30 0.85 15.50
N ASN A 3 24.18 0.16 16.64
CA ASN A 3 23.53 -1.15 16.72
C ASN A 3 22.10 -0.96 17.26
N PRO A 4 21.06 -1.26 16.46
CA PRO A 4 19.68 -1.00 16.86
C PRO A 4 19.19 -1.87 18.03
N GLY A 5 19.91 -2.95 18.40
CA GLY A 5 19.81 -3.72 19.64
C GLY A 5 18.43 -4.28 20.02
N ALA A 6 17.49 -3.38 20.29
CA ALA A 6 16.06 -3.62 20.49
C ALA A 6 15.27 -2.43 19.89
N THR A 7 14.36 -2.73 18.98
CA THR A 7 13.42 -1.76 18.39
C THR A 7 12.09 -1.80 19.14
N TYR A 8 11.43 -0.64 19.30
CA TYR A 8 10.07 -0.55 19.84
C TYR A 8 9.17 0.17 18.86
N ARG A 9 8.09 -0.50 18.43
CA ARG A 9 7.13 0.05 17.47
C ARG A 9 6.19 1.04 18.16
N ILE A 10 6.11 2.25 17.62
CA ILE A 10 5.16 3.28 18.03
C ILE A 10 4.10 3.42 16.93
N GLN A 11 2.83 3.33 17.34
CA GLN A 11 1.67 3.56 16.48
C GLN A 11 1.10 4.93 16.80
N PHE A 12 1.32 5.92 15.93
CA PHE A 12 0.74 7.25 16.06
C PHE A 12 -0.69 7.28 15.53
N HIS A 13 -1.57 7.94 16.28
CA HIS A 13 -2.93 8.28 15.91
C HIS A 13 -3.43 9.39 16.83
N LYS A 14 -4.65 9.88 16.64
CA LYS A 14 -5.24 10.96 17.45
C LYS A 14 -5.21 10.75 18.97
N ASP A 15 -5.19 9.50 19.44
CA ASP A 15 -5.19 9.15 20.87
C ASP A 15 -3.78 8.76 21.38
N PHE A 16 -2.77 8.75 20.51
CA PHE A 16 -1.36 8.58 20.87
C PHE A 16 -0.49 9.44 19.95
N THR A 17 -0.18 10.65 20.40
CA THR A 17 0.45 11.71 19.61
C THR A 17 1.96 11.82 19.86
N PHE A 18 2.62 12.78 19.20
CA PHE A 18 4.01 13.12 19.47
C PHE A 18 4.27 13.52 20.93
N ASP A 19 3.36 14.28 21.54
CA ASP A 19 3.49 14.70 22.94
C ASP A 19 3.34 13.50 23.90
N ASP A 20 2.61 12.46 23.51
CA ASP A 20 2.47 11.24 24.31
C ASP A 20 3.72 10.36 24.22
N LEU A 21 4.33 10.25 23.04
CA LEU A 21 5.63 9.59 22.90
C LEU A 21 6.70 10.29 23.75
N GLU A 22 6.74 11.62 23.74
CA GLU A 22 7.70 12.42 24.51
C GLU A 22 7.70 12.06 26.00
N LYS A 23 6.52 11.82 26.58
CA LYS A 23 6.35 11.44 27.99
C LYS A 23 6.92 10.05 28.30
N ILE A 24 6.87 9.11 27.35
CA ILE A 24 7.27 7.72 27.58
C ILE A 24 8.71 7.40 27.14
N ILE A 25 9.37 8.29 26.39
CA ILE A 25 10.78 8.10 25.97
C ILE A 25 11.71 7.72 27.17
N PRO A 26 11.64 8.40 28.33
CA PRO A 26 12.47 8.02 29.48
C PRO A 26 12.21 6.58 29.98
N TYR A 27 10.95 6.16 29.96
CA TYR A 27 10.55 4.79 30.32
C TYR A 27 11.10 3.77 29.32
N LEU A 28 10.99 4.05 28.01
CA LEU A 28 11.53 3.17 26.97
C LEU A 28 13.05 3.01 27.08
N HIS A 29 13.75 4.09 27.40
CA HIS A 29 15.19 4.05 27.67
C HIS A 29 15.50 3.17 28.89
N GLN A 30 14.77 3.32 29.99
CA GLN A 30 14.94 2.49 31.19
C GLN A 30 14.65 1.00 30.93
N LEU A 31 13.69 0.70 30.05
CA LEU A 31 13.36 -0.65 29.61
C LEU A 31 14.49 -1.29 28.77
N GLY A 32 15.47 -0.51 28.31
CA GLY A 32 16.58 -0.98 27.48
C GLY A 32 16.30 -0.93 25.98
N ILE A 33 15.22 -0.28 25.55
CA ILE A 33 14.96 -0.03 24.14
C ILE A 33 16.05 0.88 23.60
N ARG A 34 16.64 0.51 22.45
CA ARG A 34 17.64 1.34 21.80
C ARG A 34 17.06 2.15 20.65
N THR A 35 16.07 1.63 19.93
CA THR A 35 15.58 2.29 18.72
C THR A 35 14.08 2.43 18.73
N ILE A 36 13.57 3.65 18.53
CA ILE A 36 12.15 3.86 18.25
C ILE A 36 11.90 3.54 16.77
N TYR A 37 10.90 2.71 16.50
CA TYR A 37 10.37 2.48 15.17
C TYR A 37 9.01 3.16 15.06
N ALA A 38 8.96 4.32 14.41
CA ALA A 38 7.76 5.13 14.28
C ALA A 38 6.91 4.70 13.08
N SER A 39 5.59 4.63 13.26
CA SER A 39 4.62 4.53 12.16
C SER A 39 4.67 5.75 11.23
N PRO A 40 4.04 5.70 10.04
CA PRO A 40 3.98 6.85 9.13
C PRO A 40 3.48 8.11 9.83
N VAL A 41 4.09 9.25 9.49
CA VAL A 41 3.83 10.56 10.14
C VAL A 41 3.25 11.61 9.20
N PHE A 42 3.20 11.33 7.90
CA PHE A 42 2.62 12.24 6.92
C PHE A 42 1.09 12.21 6.96
N ALA A 43 0.47 13.24 6.41
CA ALA A 43 -0.98 13.41 6.41
C ALA A 43 -1.66 12.17 5.83
N ALA A 44 -2.63 11.67 6.58
CA ALA A 44 -3.45 10.52 6.24
C ALA A 44 -4.92 10.90 6.37
N MET A 45 -5.83 9.99 5.98
CA MET A 45 -7.26 10.23 6.12
C MET A 45 -7.64 10.66 7.55
N PRO A 46 -8.58 11.60 7.71
CA PRO A 46 -9.08 11.98 9.03
C PRO A 46 -9.56 10.77 9.82
N GLY A 47 -9.13 10.66 11.08
CA GLY A 47 -9.42 9.52 11.96
C GLY A 47 -8.63 8.24 11.65
N SER A 48 -7.63 8.28 10.76
CA SER A 48 -6.75 7.14 10.52
C SER A 48 -6.02 6.72 11.80
N THR A 49 -6.01 5.41 12.06
CA THR A 49 -5.36 4.81 13.23
C THR A 49 -3.99 4.22 12.91
N HIS A 50 -3.57 4.29 11.65
CA HIS A 50 -2.35 3.61 11.17
C HIS A 50 -1.48 4.44 10.23
N GLY A 51 -2.03 5.44 9.54
CA GLY A 51 -1.28 6.37 8.69
C GLY A 51 -0.77 5.82 7.35
N TYR A 52 -1.29 4.68 6.89
CA TYR A 52 -0.90 4.06 5.61
C TYR A 52 -1.75 4.55 4.42
N ASP A 53 -2.90 5.12 4.74
CA ASP A 53 -3.85 5.79 3.86
C ASP A 53 -3.48 7.27 3.70
N GLY A 54 -2.24 7.53 3.25
CA GLY A 54 -1.69 8.87 3.09
C GLY A 54 -2.43 9.73 2.06
N ILE A 55 -2.65 11.00 2.38
CA ILE A 55 -3.32 11.98 1.50
C ILE A 55 -2.39 13.11 1.03
N ASP A 56 -1.33 13.43 1.79
CA ASP A 56 -0.32 14.41 1.37
C ASP A 56 1.04 14.09 2.00
N PRO A 57 2.06 13.71 1.21
CA PRO A 57 3.40 13.43 1.71
C PRO A 57 4.19 14.69 2.11
N ASN A 58 3.71 15.89 1.80
CA ASN A 58 4.38 17.15 2.13
C ASN A 58 3.94 17.75 3.47
N GLN A 59 2.97 17.13 4.13
CA GLN A 59 2.39 17.61 5.37
C GLN A 59 2.49 16.54 6.46
N ILE A 60 2.83 16.95 7.69
CA ILE A 60 2.71 16.07 8.86
C ILE A 60 1.23 15.94 9.24
N ASN A 61 0.80 14.74 9.62
CA ASN A 61 -0.60 14.51 10.00
C ASN A 61 -1.01 15.44 11.16
N PRO A 62 -1.98 16.36 10.97
CA PRO A 62 -2.37 17.31 12.00
C PRO A 62 -3.00 16.64 13.24
N GLU A 63 -3.51 15.41 13.13
CA GLU A 63 -4.06 14.66 14.27
C GLU A 63 -2.99 14.10 15.20
N ILE A 64 -1.73 13.95 14.75
CA ILE A 64 -0.65 13.39 15.56
C ILE A 64 0.33 14.46 16.07
N GLY A 65 0.42 15.61 15.39
CA GLY A 65 1.22 16.76 15.83
C GLY A 65 1.76 17.63 14.71
N THR A 66 2.81 18.41 15.02
CA THR A 66 3.43 19.40 14.13
C THR A 66 4.85 19.01 13.70
N PRO A 67 5.40 19.61 12.62
CA PRO A 67 6.80 19.43 12.24
C PRO A 67 7.79 19.79 13.35
N GLU A 68 7.49 20.79 14.19
CA GLU A 68 8.31 21.19 15.33
C GLU A 68 8.31 20.10 16.41
N GLN A 69 7.15 19.53 16.70
CA GLN A 69 7.03 18.39 17.63
C GLN A 69 7.80 17.18 17.09
N LEU A 70 7.68 16.85 15.80
CA LEU A 70 8.45 15.77 15.18
C LEU A 70 9.97 16.00 15.32
N ARG A 71 10.45 17.23 15.08
CA ARG A 71 11.87 17.58 15.28
C ARG A 71 12.30 17.40 16.74
N ARG A 72 11.43 17.75 17.70
CA ARG A 72 11.70 17.58 19.14
C ARG A 72 11.80 16.10 19.51
N ILE A 73 10.80 15.29 19.18
CA ILE A 73 10.77 13.86 19.56
C ILE A 73 11.78 13.01 18.80
N SER A 74 12.27 13.45 17.64
CA SER A 74 13.32 12.73 16.90
C SER A 74 14.74 13.10 17.38
N THR A 75 14.89 14.19 18.14
CA THR A 75 16.17 14.63 18.71
C THR A 75 16.35 14.23 20.16
N GLN A 76 15.29 14.21 20.97
CA GLN A 76 15.34 13.79 22.38
C GLN A 76 15.88 12.35 22.58
N PRO A 77 15.48 11.32 21.82
CA PRO A 77 16.05 9.98 21.96
C PRO A 77 17.57 9.96 21.68
N LYS A 78 18.06 10.82 20.77
CA LYS A 78 19.49 10.88 20.44
C LYS A 78 20.34 11.31 21.63
N SER A 79 19.83 12.19 22.50
CA SER A 79 20.56 12.59 23.72
C SER A 79 20.66 11.45 24.75
N LEU A 80 19.78 10.45 24.64
CA LEU A 80 19.79 9.21 25.42
C LEU A 80 20.55 8.07 24.72
N GLY A 81 21.24 8.35 23.60
CA GLY A 81 21.91 7.33 22.80
C GLY A 81 20.97 6.38 22.07
N MET A 82 19.68 6.72 21.97
CA MET A 82 18.67 5.98 21.24
C MET A 82 18.58 6.42 19.77
N GLY A 83 18.24 5.48 18.90
CA GLY A 83 18.02 5.69 17.47
C GLY A 83 16.56 5.86 17.10
N TRP A 84 16.33 6.21 15.83
CA TRP A 84 15.01 6.41 15.23
C TRP A 84 14.96 5.73 13.86
N ILE A 85 13.91 4.95 13.61
CA ILE A 85 13.56 4.38 12.32
C ILE A 85 12.17 4.92 11.96
N GLN A 86 12.06 5.55 10.80
CA GLN A 86 10.81 6.11 10.31
C GLN A 86 10.20 5.20 9.25
N ASP A 87 8.97 4.76 9.48
CA ASP A 87 8.16 4.12 8.45
C ASP A 87 7.66 5.15 7.42
N PHE A 88 7.61 4.76 6.15
CA PHE A 88 7.14 5.61 5.06
C PHE A 88 6.46 4.76 3.97
N VAL A 89 5.53 5.37 3.24
CA VAL A 89 4.67 4.69 2.26
C VAL A 89 4.86 5.32 0.88
N PRO A 90 5.81 4.83 0.06
CA PRO A 90 6.09 5.42 -1.24
C PRO A 90 5.18 4.87 -2.35
N ASN A 91 4.50 3.75 -2.10
CA ASN A 91 3.84 2.97 -3.14
C ASN A 91 2.44 3.48 -3.51
N HIS A 92 1.71 4.05 -2.56
CA HIS A 92 0.30 4.37 -2.74
C HIS A 92 -0.17 5.53 -1.85
N MET A 93 -1.31 6.12 -2.22
CA MET A 93 -2.04 7.15 -1.48
C MET A 93 -3.53 6.82 -1.47
N ALA A 94 -4.29 7.38 -0.52
CA ALA A 94 -5.72 7.14 -0.38
C ALA A 94 -6.51 7.72 -1.56
N TYR A 95 -7.47 6.94 -2.08
CA TYR A 95 -8.44 7.40 -3.07
C TYR A 95 -9.64 8.05 -2.37
N ALA A 96 -9.54 9.35 -2.07
CA ALA A 96 -10.55 10.08 -1.31
C ALA A 96 -10.60 11.56 -1.73
N PRO A 97 -11.74 12.26 -1.49
CA PRO A 97 -11.85 13.71 -1.72
C PRO A 97 -10.87 14.55 -0.88
N ASP A 98 -10.43 14.03 0.26
CA ASP A 98 -9.43 14.67 1.11
C ASP A 98 -8.01 14.62 0.52
N ASN A 99 -7.78 13.81 -0.53
CA ASN A 99 -6.51 13.78 -1.23
C ASN A 99 -6.48 14.90 -2.30
N PRO A 100 -5.71 15.99 -2.07
CA PRO A 100 -5.70 17.14 -2.98
C PRO A 100 -5.23 16.77 -4.38
N TRP A 101 -4.39 15.74 -4.54
CA TRP A 101 -3.85 15.35 -5.85
C TRP A 101 -4.91 14.61 -6.68
N ILE A 102 -5.81 13.88 -6.03
CA ILE A 102 -6.92 13.20 -6.70
C ILE A 102 -8.01 14.20 -7.06
N CYS A 103 -8.32 15.15 -6.19
CA CYS A 103 -9.26 16.22 -6.50
C CYS A 103 -8.75 17.11 -7.64
N ASP A 104 -7.48 17.52 -7.61
CA ASP A 104 -6.85 18.28 -8.70
C ASP A 104 -6.94 17.52 -10.04
N PHE A 105 -6.68 16.22 -10.02
CA PHE A 105 -6.85 15.37 -11.19
C PHE A 105 -8.30 15.33 -11.70
N MET A 106 -9.27 15.06 -10.81
CA MET A 106 -10.68 14.92 -11.18
C MET A 106 -11.29 16.22 -11.68
N GLU A 107 -10.90 17.36 -11.10
CA GLU A 107 -11.43 18.68 -11.46
C GLU A 107 -10.79 19.25 -12.72
N GLN A 108 -9.48 19.11 -12.89
CA GLN A 108 -8.77 19.73 -14.00
C GLN A 108 -8.64 18.81 -15.22
N GLY A 109 -8.92 17.51 -15.07
CA GLY A 109 -8.75 16.51 -16.13
C GLY A 109 -7.31 16.42 -16.65
N LYS A 110 -6.35 16.98 -15.92
CA LYS A 110 -4.96 17.04 -16.35
C LYS A 110 -4.32 15.69 -16.08
N MET A 111 -3.99 14.99 -17.15
CA MET A 111 -3.23 13.74 -17.10
C MET A 111 -1.81 13.91 -16.56
N SER A 112 -1.38 15.11 -16.14
CA SER A 112 -0.07 15.36 -15.55
C SER A 112 0.19 14.53 -14.29
N ALA A 113 -0.86 14.24 -13.50
CA ALA A 113 -0.74 13.33 -12.35
C ALA A 113 -0.48 11.86 -12.78
N TYR A 114 -0.93 11.48 -13.98
CA TYR A 114 -0.77 10.15 -14.56
C TYR A 114 0.36 10.06 -15.59
N ASP A 115 1.10 11.15 -15.79
CA ASP A 115 2.24 11.22 -16.69
C ASP A 115 3.23 10.09 -16.36
N GLN A 116 3.39 9.77 -15.08
CA GLN A 116 4.23 8.66 -14.60
C GLN A 116 3.76 7.25 -15.02
N PHE A 117 2.47 7.04 -15.32
CA PHE A 117 1.98 5.75 -15.85
C PHE A 117 2.35 5.53 -17.31
N PHE A 118 2.53 6.61 -18.06
CA PHE A 118 2.83 6.55 -19.50
C PHE A 118 4.27 6.90 -19.82
N VAL A 119 4.94 7.63 -18.92
CA VAL A 119 6.26 8.21 -19.12
C VAL A 119 7.07 8.16 -17.83
N THR A 120 8.18 7.44 -17.86
CA THR A 120 9.17 7.43 -16.78
C THR A 120 10.25 8.49 -17.03
N ARG A 121 10.79 9.06 -15.94
CA ARG A 121 11.84 10.09 -15.93
C ARG A 121 12.96 9.73 -14.94
N GLY A 122 13.16 8.43 -14.71
CA GLY A 122 14.04 7.95 -13.65
C GLY A 122 13.45 8.18 -12.26
N LEU A 123 14.15 7.71 -11.23
CA LEU A 123 13.68 7.77 -9.83
C LEU A 123 13.56 9.21 -9.31
N PHE A 124 14.40 10.13 -9.82
CA PHE A 124 14.45 11.52 -9.35
C PHE A 124 13.89 12.53 -10.35
N GLY A 125 13.37 12.09 -11.50
CA GLY A 125 12.74 12.96 -12.51
C GLY A 125 13.72 13.75 -13.37
N ASP A 126 15.01 13.42 -13.31
CA ASP A 126 16.14 14.07 -13.97
C ASP A 126 16.50 13.44 -15.33
N GLU A 127 15.92 12.29 -15.66
CA GLU A 127 16.10 11.66 -16.96
C GLU A 127 15.11 12.18 -18.00
N PRO A 128 15.49 12.19 -19.30
CA PRO A 128 14.56 12.55 -20.37
C PRO A 128 13.36 11.61 -20.37
N PRO A 129 12.15 12.12 -20.72
CA PRO A 129 10.92 11.32 -20.69
C PRO A 129 11.02 10.12 -21.63
N GLN A 130 10.85 8.92 -21.09
CA GLN A 130 10.78 7.67 -21.85
C GLN A 130 9.42 7.01 -21.67
N ILE A 131 8.89 6.37 -22.71
CA ILE A 131 7.59 5.70 -22.65
C ILE A 131 7.66 4.51 -21.67
N GLU A 132 6.77 4.51 -20.70
CA GLU A 132 6.63 3.43 -19.70
C GLU A 132 5.71 2.33 -20.24
N TRP A 133 6.30 1.29 -20.81
CA TRP A 133 5.55 0.20 -21.43
C TRP A 133 4.97 -0.80 -20.42
N THR A 134 5.40 -0.78 -19.16
CA THR A 134 5.03 -1.81 -18.17
C THR A 134 3.52 -1.89 -17.97
N TYR A 135 2.86 -0.76 -17.71
CA TYR A 135 1.41 -0.73 -17.48
C TYR A 135 0.63 -1.13 -18.74
N ILE A 136 1.08 -0.68 -19.92
CA ILE A 136 0.48 -1.03 -21.21
C ILE A 136 0.59 -2.55 -21.45
N ASN A 137 1.76 -3.14 -21.18
CA ASN A 137 1.99 -4.57 -21.32
C ASN A 137 1.14 -5.38 -20.33
N ILE A 138 1.04 -4.95 -19.07
CA ILE A 138 0.19 -5.61 -18.07
C ILE A 138 -1.28 -5.57 -18.49
N PHE A 139 -1.75 -4.42 -18.96
CA PHE A 139 -3.11 -4.25 -19.45
C PHE A 139 -3.41 -5.19 -20.62
N TRP A 140 -2.54 -5.20 -21.65
CA TRP A 140 -2.73 -6.05 -22.81
C TRP A 140 -2.64 -7.55 -22.47
N ARG A 141 -1.69 -7.94 -21.62
CA ARG A 141 -1.59 -9.33 -21.12
C ARG A 141 -2.87 -9.74 -20.41
N SER A 142 -3.45 -8.87 -19.58
CA SER A 142 -4.72 -9.13 -18.90
C SER A 142 -5.87 -9.34 -19.88
N ILE A 143 -5.97 -8.50 -20.92
CA ILE A 143 -6.97 -8.66 -21.99
C ILE A 143 -6.79 -9.99 -22.72
N CYS A 144 -5.56 -10.32 -23.13
CA CYS A 144 -5.28 -11.58 -23.81
C CYS A 144 -5.59 -12.80 -22.94
N GLN A 145 -5.24 -12.75 -21.65
CA GLN A 145 -5.53 -13.82 -20.69
C GLN A 145 -7.04 -14.00 -20.50
N ALA A 146 -7.79 -12.91 -20.33
CA ALA A 146 -9.24 -12.95 -20.22
C ALA A 146 -9.90 -13.49 -21.51
N GLY A 147 -9.43 -13.05 -22.68
CA GLY A 147 -9.90 -13.52 -23.97
C GLY A 147 -9.62 -15.01 -24.18
N LEU A 148 -8.40 -15.46 -23.89
CA LEU A 148 -8.00 -16.86 -23.97
C LEU A 148 -8.83 -17.73 -23.02
N ALA A 149 -9.00 -17.31 -21.76
CA ALA A 149 -9.81 -18.03 -20.78
C ALA A 149 -11.27 -18.14 -21.25
N THR A 150 -11.85 -17.05 -21.75
CA THR A 150 -13.21 -17.03 -22.30
C THR A 150 -13.35 -18.00 -23.48
N PHE A 151 -12.39 -17.98 -24.40
CA PHE A 151 -12.38 -18.87 -25.56
C PHE A 151 -12.25 -20.35 -25.15
N LEU A 152 -11.35 -20.68 -24.23
CA LEU A 152 -11.20 -22.03 -23.70
C LEU A 152 -12.44 -22.49 -22.93
N CYS A 153 -13.10 -21.61 -22.18
CA CYS A 153 -14.38 -21.89 -21.54
C CYS A 153 -15.47 -22.20 -22.57
N LEU A 154 -15.54 -21.48 -23.68
CA LEU A 154 -16.53 -21.73 -24.73
C LEU A 154 -16.24 -23.01 -25.53
N LEU A 155 -14.97 -23.33 -25.81
CA LEU A 155 -14.61 -24.49 -26.62
C LEU A 155 -14.52 -25.79 -25.83
N ILE A 156 -14.10 -25.73 -24.56
CA ILE A 156 -13.84 -26.91 -23.74
C ILE A 156 -14.86 -26.96 -22.60
N GLY A 157 -14.96 -25.87 -21.84
CA GLY A 157 -15.82 -25.81 -20.65
C GLY A 157 -17.31 -26.02 -20.96
N PHE A 158 -17.86 -25.29 -21.93
CA PHE A 158 -19.29 -25.35 -22.27
C PHE A 158 -19.69 -26.70 -22.88
N PRO A 159 -18.96 -27.27 -23.85
CA PRO A 159 -19.26 -28.62 -24.33
C PRO A 159 -19.13 -29.70 -23.26
N THR A 160 -18.16 -29.57 -22.35
CA THR A 160 -17.99 -30.50 -21.23
C THR A 160 -19.17 -30.40 -20.26
N ALA A 161 -19.59 -29.18 -19.90
CA ALA A 161 -20.75 -28.97 -19.04
C ALA A 161 -22.05 -29.49 -19.69
N TRP A 162 -22.25 -29.23 -20.99
CA TRP A 162 -23.37 -29.76 -21.76
C TRP A 162 -23.36 -31.29 -21.81
N PHE A 163 -22.20 -31.90 -22.04
CA PHE A 163 -22.03 -33.35 -22.04
C PHE A 163 -22.45 -33.97 -20.71
N ILE A 164 -22.04 -33.38 -19.58
CA ILE A 164 -22.38 -33.83 -18.23
C ILE A 164 -23.88 -33.64 -17.96
N ALA A 165 -24.45 -32.49 -18.32
CA ALA A 165 -25.86 -32.18 -18.11
C ALA A 165 -26.79 -33.15 -18.85
N THR A 166 -26.37 -33.62 -20.03
CA THR A 166 -27.12 -34.58 -20.85
C THR A 166 -26.95 -36.04 -20.41
N ARG A 167 -26.14 -36.34 -19.38
CA ARG A 167 -26.02 -37.71 -18.84
C ARG A 167 -27.19 -38.09 -17.91
N PRO A 168 -27.52 -39.39 -17.78
CA PRO A 168 -28.47 -39.90 -16.79
C PRO A 168 -28.12 -39.49 -15.36
N GLU A 169 -29.14 -39.32 -14.52
CA GLU A 169 -28.96 -38.86 -13.13
C GLU A 169 -28.03 -39.76 -12.30
N ALA A 170 -28.05 -41.07 -12.56
CA ALA A 170 -27.19 -42.03 -11.85
C ALA A 170 -25.69 -41.86 -12.16
N SER A 171 -25.31 -41.35 -13.34
CA SER A 171 -23.90 -41.21 -13.74
C SER A 171 -23.39 -39.78 -13.71
N ARG A 172 -24.27 -38.77 -13.66
CA ARG A 172 -23.91 -37.35 -13.58
C ARG A 172 -22.98 -37.02 -12.40
N PRO A 173 -23.17 -37.56 -11.17
CA PRO A 173 -22.26 -37.29 -10.05
C PRO A 173 -20.84 -37.79 -10.29
N ILE A 174 -20.67 -38.92 -10.99
CA ILE A 174 -19.35 -39.48 -11.30
C ILE A 174 -18.58 -38.56 -12.23
N TRP A 175 -19.24 -38.01 -13.27
CA TRP A 175 -18.60 -37.07 -14.18
C TRP A 175 -18.26 -35.73 -13.51
N LEU A 176 -19.14 -35.23 -12.64
CA LEU A 176 -18.86 -34.05 -11.83
C LEU A 176 -17.68 -34.27 -10.86
N PHE A 177 -17.57 -35.46 -10.28
CA PHE A 177 -16.43 -35.82 -9.44
C PHE A 177 -15.12 -35.86 -10.26
N LEU A 178 -15.12 -36.51 -11.42
CA LEU A 178 -13.92 -36.61 -12.26
C LEU A 178 -13.38 -35.26 -12.74
N ILE A 179 -14.26 -34.28 -13.01
CA ILE A 179 -13.82 -32.93 -13.42
C ILE A 179 -13.32 -32.09 -12.25
N THR A 180 -13.74 -32.37 -11.00
CA THR A 180 -13.30 -31.61 -9.82
C THR A 180 -12.02 -32.14 -9.17
N ILE A 181 -11.63 -33.40 -9.39
CA ILE A 181 -10.40 -34.00 -8.84
C ILE A 181 -9.14 -33.13 -9.06
N PRO A 182 -8.87 -32.54 -10.24
CA PRO A 182 -7.68 -31.73 -10.45
C PRO A 182 -7.64 -30.40 -9.68
N TYR A 183 -8.77 -30.02 -9.06
CA TYR A 183 -8.95 -28.75 -8.34
C TYR A 183 -8.90 -28.93 -6.81
N TRP A 184 -8.60 -30.14 -6.34
CA TRP A 184 -8.33 -30.49 -4.94
C TRP A 184 -6.85 -30.83 -4.77
#